data_AF-A0AAW2GT25-F1
#
_entry.id   AF-A0AAW2GT25-F1
#
_cell.length_a   1.000
_cell.length_b   1.000
_cell.length_c   1.000
_cell.angle_alpha   90.00
_cell.angle_beta   90.00
_cell.angle_gamma   90.00
#
_symmetry.space_group_name_H-M   'P 1'
#
loop_
_entity.id
_entity.type
_entity.pdbx_description
1 polymer ?
#
loop_
_entity_poly.entity_id
_entity_poly.type
_entity_poly.pdbx_seq_one_letter_code
_entity_poly.pdbx_strand_id
1 'polypeptide(L)'
;MIDEEFNRMYKESSIFLEKFYTYFVPRIHTYCNTVRPDLYKIFAFIEDESLRAILILTHLLPVCNSIRKGKKKNKNLNYQFPNSALIQIWPEGSNINNKVECLKQDAQGPIQTYIILIKGQRPTHFVQADNNTITPNMNSSVVALDLLFKIFHVLNVTYPKNLINFFKFMQQYCFKVSLDKAHAFVATTHINICNIIP
;
A
#
# COMPACT_ATOMS: atom_id res chain seq x y z
N MET A 1 -18.17 -7.24 8.87
CA MET A 1 -17.35 -8.47 8.98
C MET A 1 -15.85 -8.20 9.09
N ILE A 2 -15.13 -7.74 8.05
CA ILE A 2 -13.66 -7.54 8.15
C ILE A 2 -13.28 -6.52 9.23
N ASP A 3 -13.95 -5.37 9.27
CA ASP A 3 -13.67 -4.34 10.29
C ASP A 3 -13.94 -4.83 11.71
N GLU A 4 -15.06 -5.52 11.91
CA GLU A 4 -15.44 -6.06 13.22
C GLU A 4 -14.45 -7.12 13.70
N GLU A 5 -14.03 -8.02 12.82
CA GLU A 5 -13.07 -9.08 13.17
C GLU A 5 -11.69 -8.50 13.46
N PHE A 6 -11.25 -7.52 12.66
CA PHE A 6 -10.00 -6.83 12.92
C PHE A 6 -10.02 -6.08 14.26
N ASN A 7 -11.12 -5.39 14.60
CA ASN A 7 -11.27 -4.71 15.88
C ASN A 7 -11.35 -5.68 17.08
N ARG A 8 -11.83 -6.92 16.88
CA ARG A 8 -11.75 -7.98 17.89
C ARG A 8 -10.31 -8.44 18.13
N MET A 9 -9.49 -8.50 17.07
CA MET A 9 -8.08 -8.84 17.17
C MET A 9 -7.26 -7.70 17.82
N TYR A 10 -7.59 -6.44 17.51
CA TYR A 10 -6.83 -5.27 17.93
C TYR A 10 -7.75 -4.19 18.50
N LYS A 11 -7.67 -3.96 19.82
CA LYS A 11 -8.55 -3.04 20.54
C LYS A 11 -8.36 -1.54 20.22
N GLU A 12 -7.27 -1.15 19.54
CA GLU A 12 -6.84 0.27 19.41
C GLU A 12 -6.66 0.76 17.96
N SER A 13 -7.17 0.05 16.95
CA SER A 13 -6.85 0.37 15.55
C SER A 13 -7.64 1.51 14.90
N SER A 14 -8.54 2.18 15.62
CA SER A 14 -9.53 3.10 15.04
C SER A 14 -8.96 4.41 14.46
N ILE A 15 -7.71 4.77 14.80
CA ILE A 15 -7.15 6.10 14.49
C ILE A 15 -6.42 6.13 13.13
N PHE A 16 -6.30 5.00 12.42
CA PHE A 16 -5.53 4.92 11.18
C PHE A 16 -6.00 5.95 10.14
N LEU A 17 -7.29 5.94 9.78
CA LEU A 17 -7.82 6.76 8.68
C LEU A 17 -7.58 8.25 8.91
N GLU A 18 -7.90 8.73 10.11
CA GLU A 18 -7.72 10.13 10.49
C GLU A 18 -6.23 10.51 10.53
N LYS A 19 -5.41 9.71 11.23
CA LYS A 19 -3.99 10.01 11.39
C LYS A 19 -3.23 9.91 10.08
N PHE A 20 -3.54 8.95 9.22
CA PHE A 20 -2.85 8.81 7.94
C PHE A 20 -3.06 10.07 7.10
N TYR A 21 -4.31 10.50 6.96
CA TYR A 21 -4.66 11.69 6.20
C TYR A 21 -4.10 12.98 6.82
N THR A 22 -4.31 13.21 8.12
CA THR A 22 -3.97 14.50 8.75
C THR A 22 -2.50 14.63 9.15
N TYR A 23 -1.84 13.52 9.50
CA TYR A 23 -0.48 13.54 10.03
C TYR A 23 0.56 13.05 9.01
N PHE A 24 0.30 11.92 8.35
CA PHE A 24 1.30 11.28 7.49
C PHE A 24 1.33 11.84 6.07
N VAL A 25 0.18 12.02 5.41
CA VAL A 25 0.11 12.55 4.03
C VAL A 25 0.92 13.85 3.85
N PRO A 26 0.69 14.93 4.63
CA PRO A 26 1.45 16.18 4.45
C PRO A 26 2.95 15.97 4.68
N ARG A 27 3.34 15.21 5.70
CA ARG A 27 4.75 14.91 6.01
C ARG A 27 5.43 14.09 4.92
N ILE A 28 4.75 13.10 4.35
CA ILE A 28 5.30 12.29 3.26
C ILE A 28 5.57 13.16 2.04
N HIS A 29 4.64 14.06 1.69
CA HIS A 29 4.84 15.01 0.58
C HIS A 29 6.01 15.95 0.83
N THR A 30 6.04 16.62 1.99
CA THR A 30 7.14 17.54 2.33
C THR A 30 8.47 16.81 2.35
N TYR A 31 8.55 15.66 3.02
CA TYR A 31 9.77 14.86 3.07
C TYR A 31 10.24 14.43 1.69
N CYS A 32 9.34 13.91 0.85
CA CYS A 32 9.69 13.45 -0.49
C CYS A 32 10.11 14.61 -1.39
N ASN A 33 9.40 15.73 -1.37
CA ASN A 33 9.73 16.91 -2.17
C ASN A 33 11.11 17.50 -1.78
N THR A 34 11.45 17.50 -0.48
CA THR A 34 12.74 18.02 0.01
C THR A 34 13.90 17.04 -0.19
N VAL A 35 13.71 15.77 0.15
CA VAL A 35 14.81 14.79 0.24
C VAL A 35 14.95 13.95 -1.02
N ARG A 36 13.85 13.68 -1.73
CA ARG A 36 13.79 12.87 -2.95
C ARG A 36 12.92 13.52 -4.03
N PRO A 37 13.25 14.75 -4.48
CA PRO A 37 12.46 15.46 -5.49
C PRO A 37 12.38 14.69 -6.82
N ASP A 38 13.36 13.83 -7.11
CA ASP A 38 13.35 12.89 -8.22
C ASP A 38 12.13 11.96 -8.15
N LEU A 39 11.86 11.42 -6.96
CA LEU A 39 10.73 10.54 -6.71
C LEU A 39 9.42 11.32 -6.71
N TYR A 40 9.39 12.49 -6.07
CA TYR A 40 8.20 13.33 -5.98
C TYR A 40 7.62 13.70 -7.37
N LYS A 41 8.50 14.07 -8.30
CA LYS A 41 8.12 14.42 -9.68
C LYS A 41 7.49 13.26 -10.45
N ILE A 42 7.91 12.01 -10.18
CA ILE A 42 7.35 10.82 -10.85
C ILE A 42 5.85 10.67 -10.55
N PHE A 43 5.40 11.05 -9.34
CA PHE A 43 3.99 10.94 -8.95
C PHE A 43 3.20 12.25 -9.07
N ALA A 44 3.78 13.31 -9.64
CA ALA A 44 3.15 14.62 -9.71
C ALA A 44 1.83 14.63 -10.51
N PHE A 45 1.65 13.67 -11.42
CA PHE A 45 0.42 13.53 -12.20
C PHE A 45 -0.75 12.90 -11.42
N ILE A 46 -0.51 12.42 -10.19
CA ILE A 46 -1.55 11.86 -9.33
C ILE A 46 -2.15 13.00 -8.51
N GLU A 47 -3.41 13.32 -8.82
CA GLU A 47 -4.16 14.41 -8.17
C GLU A 47 -4.63 14.05 -6.76
N ASP A 48 -4.96 12.77 -6.51
CA ASP A 48 -5.26 12.30 -5.15
C ASP A 48 -3.99 12.32 -4.30
N GLU A 49 -3.87 13.34 -3.45
CA GLU A 49 -2.78 13.54 -2.51
C GLU A 49 -2.53 12.33 -1.60
N SER A 50 -3.59 11.62 -1.20
CA SER A 50 -3.46 10.44 -0.35
C SER A 50 -2.91 9.26 -1.14
N LEU A 51 -3.45 9.01 -2.33
CA LEU A 51 -2.92 7.98 -3.23
C LEU A 51 -1.46 8.25 -3.60
N ARG A 52 -1.13 9.51 -3.87
CA ARG A 52 0.23 9.95 -4.16
C ARG A 52 1.16 9.67 -2.96
N ALA A 53 0.76 10.02 -1.74
CA ALA A 53 1.53 9.73 -0.54
C ALA A 53 1.72 8.22 -0.31
N ILE A 54 0.67 7.41 -0.51
CA ILE A 54 0.74 5.94 -0.41
C ILE A 54 1.79 5.39 -1.38
N LEU A 55 1.74 5.81 -2.64
CA LEU A 55 2.67 5.34 -3.67
C LEU A 55 4.10 5.82 -3.42
N ILE A 56 4.30 7.08 -3.04
CA ILE A 56 5.61 7.59 -2.61
C ILE A 56 6.16 6.74 -1.47
N LEU A 57 5.35 6.42 -0.47
CA LEU A 57 5.77 5.67 0.70
C LEU A 57 6.25 4.26 0.33
N THR A 58 5.64 3.59 -0.66
CA THR A 58 6.15 2.30 -1.15
C THR A 58 7.56 2.38 -1.74
N HIS A 59 7.91 3.52 -2.35
CA HIS A 59 9.24 3.76 -2.91
C HIS A 59 10.26 4.27 -1.89
N LEU A 60 9.81 4.93 -0.82
CA LEU A 60 10.65 5.29 0.34
C LEU A 60 10.98 4.08 1.22
N LEU A 61 10.21 2.98 1.08
CA LEU A 61 10.37 1.74 1.82
C LEU A 61 10.75 0.55 0.92
N PRO A 62 11.83 0.64 0.10
CA PRO A 62 12.25 -0.48 -0.74
C PRO A 62 12.65 -1.68 0.13
N VAL A 63 12.48 -2.87 -0.42
CA VAL A 63 12.90 -4.10 0.25
C VAL A 63 14.42 -4.18 0.27
N CYS A 64 14.98 -4.55 1.43
CA CYS A 64 16.42 -4.66 1.60
C CYS A 64 17.07 -5.54 0.52
N ASN A 65 18.23 -5.08 0.04
CA ASN A 65 19.08 -5.73 -0.95
C ASN A 65 19.53 -7.16 -0.58
N SER A 66 19.17 -7.69 0.60
CA SER A 66 19.54 -9.03 1.08
C SER A 66 18.83 -10.18 0.34
N ILE A 67 17.72 -9.92 -0.36
CA ILE A 67 17.13 -10.88 -1.31
C ILE A 67 18.03 -11.05 -2.57
N ARG A 68 19.04 -10.17 -2.76
CA ARG A 68 20.02 -10.23 -3.86
C ARG A 68 21.23 -11.13 -3.55
N LYS A 69 21.14 -12.06 -2.59
CA LYS A 69 22.16 -13.11 -2.45
C LYS A 69 21.96 -14.14 -3.58
N GLY A 70 22.71 -13.97 -4.67
CA GLY A 70 23.03 -15.07 -5.59
C GLY A 70 22.50 -15.00 -7.04
N LYS A 71 21.71 -14.00 -7.43
CA LYS A 71 21.33 -13.83 -8.85
C LYS A 71 21.81 -12.47 -9.35
N LYS A 72 22.47 -12.51 -10.52
CA LYS A 72 23.04 -11.38 -11.27
C LYS A 72 22.25 -10.09 -11.02
N LYS A 73 22.94 -8.97 -10.84
CA LYS A 73 22.37 -7.60 -10.81
C LYS A 73 21.52 -7.37 -12.07
N ASN A 74 20.29 -7.85 -12.09
CA ASN A 74 19.26 -7.31 -12.95
C ASN A 74 18.99 -5.93 -12.37
N LYS A 75 19.64 -4.94 -12.99
CA LYS A 75 19.38 -3.51 -12.80
C LYS A 75 17.90 -3.15 -13.04
N ASN A 76 17.10 -4.11 -13.51
CA ASN A 76 15.69 -4.00 -13.89
C ASN A 76 14.78 -4.93 -13.07
N LEU A 77 14.95 -5.05 -11.74
CA LEU A 77 13.73 -5.14 -10.90
C LEU A 77 13.11 -3.74 -10.96
N ASN A 78 12.52 -3.44 -12.12
CA ASN A 78 11.80 -2.22 -12.39
C ASN A 78 10.86 -2.04 -11.22
N TYR A 79 10.93 -0.89 -10.57
CA TYR A 79 9.80 -0.36 -9.83
C TYR A 79 8.70 -0.16 -10.88
N GLN A 80 8.03 -1.26 -11.24
CA GLN A 80 6.97 -1.24 -12.22
C GLN A 80 5.92 -0.34 -11.60
N PHE A 81 5.71 0.79 -12.27
CA PHE A 81 4.87 1.85 -11.75
C PHE A 81 3.46 1.65 -12.32
N PRO A 82 2.41 1.63 -11.48
CA PRO A 82 2.44 1.51 -10.02
C PRO A 82 2.81 0.07 -9.59
N ASN A 83 3.24 -0.11 -8.33
CA ASN A 83 3.54 -1.45 -7.80
C ASN A 83 2.27 -2.31 -7.85
N SER A 84 2.21 -3.24 -8.80
CA SER A 84 1.03 -4.07 -9.08
C SER A 84 0.64 -5.00 -7.94
N ALA A 85 1.54 -5.26 -7.00
CA ALA A 85 1.26 -6.00 -5.77
C ALA A 85 0.56 -5.15 -4.69
N LEU A 86 0.55 -3.82 -4.84
CA LEU A 86 -0.25 -2.92 -4.00
C LEU A 86 -1.52 -2.50 -4.73
N ILE A 87 -1.38 -2.00 -5.95
CA ILE A 87 -2.48 -1.41 -6.70
C ILE A 87 -2.38 -1.71 -8.19
N GLN A 88 -3.50 -2.07 -8.79
CA GLN A 88 -3.67 -2.18 -10.24
C GLN A 88 -4.61 -1.10 -10.74
N ILE A 89 -4.16 -0.34 -11.74
CA ILE A 89 -4.91 0.77 -12.32
C ILE A 89 -5.51 0.31 -13.64
N TRP A 90 -6.83 0.31 -13.74
CA TRP A 90 -7.57 -0.16 -14.90
C TRP A 90 -8.35 0.98 -15.58
N PRO A 91 -8.53 0.94 -16.91
CA PRO A 91 -9.34 1.93 -17.63
C PRO A 91 -10.82 1.89 -17.22
N GLU A 92 -11.51 3.02 -17.45
CA GLU A 92 -12.97 3.11 -17.33
C GLU A 92 -13.66 2.04 -18.21
N GLY A 93 -14.78 1.49 -17.75
CA GLY A 93 -15.49 0.42 -18.45
C GLY A 93 -14.86 -0.98 -18.35
N SER A 94 -13.77 -1.14 -17.58
CA SER A 94 -13.19 -2.46 -17.32
C SER A 94 -14.15 -3.38 -16.58
N ASN A 95 -14.39 -4.58 -17.11
CA ASN A 95 -15.09 -5.64 -16.38
C ASN A 95 -14.14 -6.24 -15.33
N ILE A 96 -14.41 -5.95 -14.06
CA ILE A 96 -13.58 -6.40 -12.93
C ILE A 96 -13.49 -7.92 -12.90
N ASN A 97 -14.63 -8.62 -12.97
CA ASN A 97 -14.69 -10.07 -12.82
C ASN A 97 -13.87 -10.77 -13.91
N ASN A 98 -14.04 -10.35 -15.16
CA ASN A 98 -13.28 -10.92 -16.28
C ASN A 98 -11.77 -10.69 -16.12
N LYS A 99 -11.34 -9.47 -15.77
CA LYS A 99 -9.91 -9.19 -15.55
C LYS A 99 -9.31 -9.98 -14.39
N VAL A 100 -10.06 -10.11 -13.29
CA VAL A 100 -9.63 -10.93 -12.15
C VAL A 100 -9.52 -12.40 -12.56
N GLU A 101 -10.45 -12.93 -13.34
CA GLU A 101 -10.38 -14.30 -13.87
C GLU A 101 -9.17 -14.52 -14.78
N CYS A 102 -8.88 -13.60 -15.71
CA CYS A 102 -7.67 -13.67 -16.52
C CYS A 102 -6.40 -13.70 -15.66
N LEU A 103 -6.31 -12.82 -14.65
CA LEU A 103 -5.17 -12.80 -13.72
C LEU A 103 -5.05 -14.10 -12.93
N LYS A 104 -6.16 -14.80 -12.61
CA LYS A 104 -6.14 -16.10 -11.93
C LYS A 104 -5.63 -17.19 -12.85
N GLN A 105 -6.04 -17.19 -14.12
CA GLN A 105 -5.58 -18.16 -15.10
C GLN A 105 -4.08 -18.01 -15.38
N ASP A 106 -3.58 -16.78 -15.37
CA ASP A 106 -2.15 -16.50 -15.56
C ASP A 106 -1.31 -16.78 -14.30
N ALA A 107 -1.92 -16.82 -13.12
CA ALA A 107 -1.24 -17.03 -11.86
C ALA A 107 -0.91 -18.51 -11.62
N GLN A 108 0.34 -18.82 -11.28
CA GLN A 108 0.77 -20.17 -10.88
C GLN A 108 0.42 -20.51 -9.40
N GLY A 109 -0.54 -19.82 -8.81
CA GLY A 109 -0.90 -19.97 -7.40
C GLY A 109 -1.90 -18.92 -6.92
N PRO A 110 -2.16 -18.84 -5.60
CA PRO A 110 -3.09 -17.87 -5.03
C PRO A 110 -2.70 -16.45 -5.39
N ILE A 111 -3.68 -15.64 -5.77
CA ILE A 111 -3.47 -14.24 -6.04
C ILE A 111 -3.29 -13.49 -4.72
N GLN A 112 -2.19 -12.75 -4.64
CA GLN A 112 -1.92 -11.84 -3.52
C GLN A 112 -2.97 -10.73 -3.47
N THR A 113 -3.49 -10.38 -2.29
CA THR A 113 -4.47 -9.29 -2.15
C THR A 113 -3.92 -7.93 -2.62
N TYR A 114 -4.69 -7.16 -3.41
CA TYR A 114 -4.31 -5.84 -3.94
C TYR A 114 -5.50 -4.89 -4.12
N ILE A 115 -5.23 -3.60 -4.29
CA ILE A 115 -6.24 -2.57 -4.58
C ILE A 115 -6.47 -2.47 -6.09
N ILE A 116 -7.72 -2.39 -6.53
CA ILE A 116 -8.08 -2.03 -7.90
C ILE A 116 -8.48 -0.56 -7.90
N LEU A 117 -7.92 0.22 -8.82
CA LEU A 117 -8.36 1.57 -9.14
C LEU A 117 -8.89 1.60 -10.57
N ILE A 118 -10.19 1.84 -10.73
CA ILE A 118 -10.78 2.10 -12.04
C ILE A 118 -10.72 3.61 -12.30
N LYS A 119 -10.01 3.98 -13.37
CA LYS A 119 -9.97 5.36 -13.86
C LYS A 119 -11.32 5.79 -14.39
N GLY A 120 -11.58 7.09 -14.35
CA GLY A 120 -12.76 7.73 -14.92
C GLY A 120 -12.90 9.15 -14.37
N GLN A 121 -14.00 9.83 -14.69
CA GLN A 121 -14.30 11.15 -14.10
C GLN A 121 -14.37 11.10 -12.57
N ARG A 122 -14.84 9.97 -12.02
CA ARG A 122 -14.83 9.67 -10.60
C ARG A 122 -14.11 8.34 -10.38
N PRO A 123 -12.81 8.35 -10.07
CA PRO A 123 -12.05 7.11 -9.91
C PRO A 123 -12.64 6.25 -8.79
N THR A 124 -12.77 4.95 -8.99
CA THR A 124 -13.37 4.03 -7.99
C THR A 124 -12.36 3.00 -7.50
N HIS A 125 -12.41 2.72 -6.21
CA HIS A 125 -11.49 1.80 -5.52
C HIS A 125 -12.20 0.50 -5.13
N PHE A 126 -11.50 -0.62 -5.29
CA PHE A 126 -11.90 -1.94 -4.80
C PHE A 126 -10.71 -2.66 -4.18
N VAL A 127 -10.94 -3.69 -3.38
CA VAL A 127 -9.89 -4.57 -2.87
C VAL A 127 -10.17 -6.00 -3.34
N GLN A 128 -9.23 -6.57 -4.10
CA GLN A 128 -9.29 -7.97 -4.51
C GLN A 128 -8.65 -8.85 -3.44
N ALA A 129 -9.43 -9.74 -2.85
CA ALA A 129 -8.98 -10.75 -1.89
C ALA A 129 -9.30 -12.15 -2.41
N ASP A 130 -8.30 -12.81 -2.98
CA ASP A 130 -8.41 -14.12 -3.63
C ASP A 130 -9.56 -14.18 -4.66
N ASN A 131 -10.71 -14.76 -4.31
CA ASN A 131 -11.87 -14.86 -5.19
C ASN A 131 -12.88 -13.72 -5.08
N ASN A 132 -12.75 -12.85 -4.08
CA ASN A 132 -13.74 -11.83 -3.80
C ASN A 132 -13.21 -10.43 -4.10
N THR A 133 -13.95 -9.67 -4.91
CA THR A 133 -13.77 -8.23 -5.00
C THR A 133 -14.64 -7.56 -3.93
N ILE A 134 -14.02 -6.78 -3.06
CA ILE A 134 -14.68 -6.10 -1.96
C ILE A 134 -14.69 -4.60 -2.24
N THR A 135 -15.88 -4.00 -2.17
CA THR A 135 -16.05 -2.55 -2.29
C THR A 135 -15.82 -1.90 -0.92
N PRO A 136 -14.92 -0.90 -0.79
CA PRO A 136 -14.76 -0.14 0.43
C PRO A 136 -16.04 0.62 0.80
N ASN A 137 -16.26 0.86 2.09
CA ASN A 137 -17.44 1.58 2.59
C ASN A 137 -17.52 3.04 2.09
N MET A 138 -16.37 3.65 1.79
CA MET A 138 -16.22 4.97 1.19
C MET A 138 -15.19 4.89 0.07
N ASN A 139 -15.47 5.53 -1.05
CA ASN A 139 -14.56 5.55 -2.19
C ASN A 139 -13.35 6.48 -1.92
N SER A 140 -12.30 5.92 -1.34
CA SER A 140 -11.06 6.63 -0.99
C SER A 140 -9.86 5.68 -1.05
N SER A 141 -8.72 6.19 -1.51
CA SER A 141 -7.46 5.44 -1.54
C SER A 141 -6.98 5.03 -0.14
N VAL A 142 -7.18 5.88 0.87
CA VAL A 142 -6.85 5.58 2.28
C VAL A 142 -7.75 4.48 2.83
N VAL A 143 -9.05 4.53 2.51
CA VAL A 143 -10.03 3.53 2.97
C VAL A 143 -9.79 2.18 2.28
N ALA A 144 -9.43 2.19 0.99
CA ALA A 144 -9.03 0.97 0.29
C ALA A 144 -7.75 0.37 0.89
N LEU A 145 -6.77 1.19 1.27
CA LEU A 145 -5.56 0.74 1.95
C LEU A 145 -5.86 0.19 3.36
N ASP A 146 -6.76 0.83 4.09
CA ASP A 146 -7.24 0.36 5.39
C ASP A 146 -7.85 -1.04 5.29
N LEU A 147 -8.80 -1.21 4.37
CA LEU A 147 -9.43 -2.49 4.09
C LEU A 147 -8.41 -3.55 3.66
N LEU A 148 -7.49 -3.21 2.75
CA LEU A 148 -6.41 -4.10 2.32
C LEU A 148 -5.57 -4.57 3.50
N PHE A 149 -5.16 -3.65 4.37
CA PHE A 149 -4.34 -3.96 5.54
C PHE A 149 -5.07 -4.92 6.49
N LYS A 150 -6.34 -4.63 6.79
CA LYS A 150 -7.17 -5.47 7.67
C LYS A 150 -7.36 -6.87 7.11
N ILE A 151 -7.54 -7.01 5.79
CA ILE A 151 -7.66 -8.32 5.13
C ILE A 151 -6.43 -9.19 5.36
N PHE A 152 -5.20 -8.62 5.33
CA PHE A 152 -4.00 -9.41 5.61
C PHE A 152 -4.01 -10.04 7.01
N HIS A 153 -4.55 -9.34 8.00
CA HIS A 153 -4.63 -9.83 9.36
C HIS A 153 -5.81 -10.79 9.56
N VAL A 154 -7.01 -10.40 9.13
CA VAL A 154 -8.24 -11.19 9.34
C VAL A 154 -8.20 -12.51 8.59
N LEU A 155 -7.64 -12.53 7.37
CA LEU A 155 -7.52 -13.75 6.57
C LEU A 155 -6.16 -14.46 6.75
N ASN A 156 -5.30 -13.97 7.65
CA ASN A 156 -3.97 -14.51 7.90
C ASN A 156 -3.12 -14.69 6.62
N VAL A 157 -3.15 -13.67 5.74
CA VAL A 157 -2.44 -13.67 4.46
C VAL A 157 -1.09 -12.97 4.64
N THR A 158 -0.02 -13.60 4.15
CA THR A 158 1.33 -13.01 4.21
C THR A 158 1.43 -11.77 3.32
N TYR A 159 2.13 -10.74 3.77
CA TYR A 159 2.39 -9.56 2.95
C TYR A 159 3.20 -9.89 1.67
N PRO A 160 2.98 -9.15 0.58
CA PRO A 160 3.78 -9.28 -0.63
C PRO A 160 5.25 -9.03 -0.33
N LYS A 161 6.15 -9.92 -0.79
CA LYS A 161 7.60 -9.83 -0.49
C LYS A 161 8.21 -8.51 -0.90
N ASN A 162 7.76 -7.92 -2.01
CA ASN A 162 8.19 -6.63 -2.55
C ASN A 162 7.61 -5.41 -1.81
N LEU A 163 6.68 -5.61 -0.88
CA LEU A 163 6.01 -4.57 -0.08
C LEU A 163 6.15 -4.81 1.43
N ILE A 164 7.01 -5.76 1.84
CA ILE A 164 7.13 -6.16 3.24
C ILE A 164 7.50 -4.99 4.17
N ASN A 165 8.38 -4.09 3.73
CA ASN A 165 8.78 -2.93 4.52
C ASN A 165 7.67 -1.87 4.59
N PHE A 166 6.91 -1.71 3.51
CA PHE A 166 5.72 -0.86 3.48
C PHE A 166 4.68 -1.34 4.49
N PHE A 167 4.28 -2.62 4.42
CA PHE A 167 3.27 -3.13 5.34
C PHE A 167 3.76 -3.19 6.79
N LYS A 168 5.04 -3.45 7.05
CA LYS A 168 5.61 -3.33 8.40
C LYS A 168 5.56 -1.90 8.94
N PHE A 169 5.81 -0.90 8.09
CA PHE A 169 5.63 0.51 8.47
C PHE A 169 4.17 0.78 8.86
N MET A 170 3.23 0.34 8.03
CA MET A 170 1.79 0.50 8.32
C MET A 170 1.43 -0.18 9.64
N GLN A 171 1.85 -1.43 9.83
CA GLN A 171 1.58 -2.23 11.02
C GLN A 171 2.07 -1.58 12.31
N GLN A 172 3.27 -0.97 12.29
CA GLN A 172 3.92 -0.43 13.48
C GLN A 172 3.57 1.02 13.78
N TYR A 173 3.51 1.87 12.76
CA TYR A 173 3.43 3.33 12.96
C TYR A 173 2.07 3.93 12.63
N CYS A 174 1.33 3.28 11.74
CA CYS A 174 0.00 3.72 11.34
C CYS A 174 -1.09 3.01 12.16
N PHE A 175 -1.11 1.68 12.13
CA PHE A 175 -2.08 0.85 12.84
C PHE A 175 -1.69 0.52 14.28
N LYS A 176 -0.38 0.52 14.59
CA LYS A 176 0.16 0.19 15.92
C LYS A 176 -0.29 -1.17 16.46
N VAL A 177 -0.39 -2.17 15.59
CA VAL A 177 -0.87 -3.53 15.93
C VAL A 177 0.27 -4.55 16.10
N SER A 178 1.52 -4.10 16.10
CA SER A 178 2.70 -4.94 16.37
C SER A 178 3.50 -4.41 17.54
N LEU A 179 3.91 -5.32 18.43
CA LEU A 179 4.86 -5.06 19.52
C LEU A 179 6.32 -5.38 19.11
N ASP A 180 6.53 -5.93 17.92
CA ASP A 180 7.86 -6.30 17.45
C ASP A 180 8.69 -5.06 17.14
N LYS A 181 10.00 -5.17 17.37
CA LYS A 181 10.94 -4.12 16.97
C LYS A 181 10.89 -3.94 15.45
N ALA A 182 10.66 -2.70 15.04
CA ALA A 182 10.79 -2.28 13.66
C ALA A 182 12.16 -2.62 13.09
N HIS A 183 12.18 -3.09 11.83
CA HIS A 183 13.43 -3.19 11.11
C HIS A 183 14.08 -1.79 11.06
N ALA A 184 15.38 -1.68 11.33
CA ALA A 184 16.05 -0.38 11.49
C ALA A 184 15.75 0.60 10.35
N PHE A 185 15.77 0.11 9.11
CA PHE A 185 15.40 0.92 7.94
C PHE A 185 13.98 1.49 7.99
N VAL A 186 12.99 0.67 8.37
CA VAL A 186 11.58 1.09 8.50
C VAL A 186 11.44 2.14 9.60
N ALA A 187 12.15 1.95 10.73
CA ALA A 187 12.18 2.90 11.83
C ALA A 187 12.82 4.25 11.44
N THR A 188 13.97 4.22 10.76
CA THR A 188 14.66 5.44 10.31
C THR A 188 13.81 6.21 9.32
N THR A 189 13.15 5.54 8.35
CA THR A 189 12.24 6.22 7.42
C THR A 189 11.08 6.87 8.16
N HIS A 190 10.48 6.20 9.16
CA HIS A 190 9.46 6.79 10.02
C HIS A 190 9.95 8.03 10.76
N ILE A 191 11.11 7.96 11.42
CA ILE A 191 11.69 9.08 12.15
C ILE A 191 11.93 10.27 11.21
N ASN A 192 12.48 10.03 10.03
CA ASN A 192 12.75 11.06 9.03
C ASN A 192 11.47 11.75 8.54
N ILE A 193 10.41 10.98 8.27
CA ILE A 193 9.09 11.53 7.90
C ILE A 193 8.49 12.32 9.07
N CYS A 194 8.58 11.82 10.31
CA CYS A 194 7.98 12.48 11.47
C CYS A 194 8.70 13.77 11.89
N ASN A 195 10.01 13.87 11.63
CA ASN A 195 10.83 15.04 11.94
C ASN A 195 10.74 16.16 10.90
N ILE A 196 10.12 15.90 9.73
CA ILE A 196 9.84 16.97 8.77
C ILE A 196 8.74 17.88 9.35
N ILE A 197 8.93 19.19 9.22
CA ILE A 197 7.89 20.17 9.52
C ILE A 197 7.13 20.40 8.20
N PRO A 198 5.82 20.07 8.13
CA PRO A 198 5.03 20.21 6.91
C PRO A 198 4.97 21.63 6.37
#